data_AF-A0A9W8YNA5-F1
#
_entry.id   AF-A0A9W8YNA5-F1
#
_cell.length_a   1.000
_cell.length_b   1.000
_cell.length_c   1.000
_cell.angle_alpha   90.00
_cell.angle_beta   90.00
_cell.angle_gamma   90.00
#
_symmetry.space_group_name_H-M   'P 1'
#
loop_
_entity.id
_entity.type
_entity.pdbx_description
1 polymer ?
#
loop_
_entity_poly.entity_id
_entity_poly.type
_entity_poly.pdbx_seq_one_letter_code
_entity_poly.pdbx_strand_id
1 'polypeptide(L)'
;MTGILGVVQWVKALGVGPTDYADGGINATTMFEAGRCVFYLSVMQIQARVNDGVYTEEKLQEYTDVQSRPSPTPLSENGTAFFFLDIYADLVNYTLTYLPPFALNSPNTINVFTMTNNMFGQISSLIWNSNFLNGMINVAYSGGAAGLALNGKTTNEDLLLLYEANNITRAMKNLAQYITTEMRAAESENLEQYNTSMVAQDQAVLGKVWTQKQFVSVRWAWLALPAALVGLTLCLFIVVCLKTKNSAVGAWTSNPLTVLFHGRVLGGLGDFRLDTLKTGEEMNKFAEKVRVRVTEEI
;
A
#
# COMPACT_ATOMS: atom_id res chain seq x y z
N MET A 1 -22.91 -26.65 -21.18
CA MET A 1 -22.88 -25.50 -22.09
C MET A 1 -22.19 -24.36 -21.39
N THR A 2 -21.26 -23.72 -22.08
CA THR A 2 -20.37 -22.71 -21.50
C THR A 2 -20.73 -21.32 -21.98
N GLY A 3 -20.84 -20.37 -21.06
CA GLY A 3 -21.08 -18.97 -21.39
C GLY A 3 -19.83 -18.33 -21.98
N ILE A 4 -19.94 -17.81 -23.21
CA ILE A 4 -18.89 -17.00 -23.84
C ILE A 4 -19.03 -15.55 -23.38
N LEU A 5 -17.90 -14.95 -22.99
CA LEU A 5 -17.77 -13.51 -22.76
C LEU A 5 -17.55 -12.75 -24.07
N GLY A 6 -16.74 -13.30 -24.96
CA GLY A 6 -16.47 -12.70 -26.26
C GLY A 6 -15.57 -13.59 -27.12
N VAL A 7 -15.57 -13.33 -28.42
CA VAL A 7 -14.65 -13.95 -29.38
C VAL A 7 -13.83 -12.86 -30.02
N VAL A 8 -12.52 -12.98 -29.90
CA VAL A 8 -11.57 -12.06 -30.52
C VAL A 8 -10.94 -12.75 -31.70
N GLN A 9 -11.10 -12.16 -32.87
CA GLN A 9 -10.44 -12.59 -34.10
C GLN A 9 -9.47 -11.48 -34.51
N TRP A 10 -8.27 -11.86 -34.93
CA TRP A 10 -7.27 -10.90 -35.36
C TRP A 10 -6.52 -11.40 -36.59
N VAL A 11 -6.00 -10.43 -37.34
CA VAL A 11 -5.02 -10.62 -38.39
C VAL A 11 -3.95 -9.55 -38.22
N LYS A 12 -2.69 -9.95 -38.13
CA LYS A 12 -1.53 -9.09 -37.95
C LYS A 12 -0.52 -9.34 -39.07
N ALA A 13 -0.05 -8.29 -39.72
CA ALA A 13 1.08 -8.38 -40.64
C ALA A 13 2.38 -8.52 -39.82
N LEU A 14 3.21 -9.50 -40.14
CA LEU A 14 4.49 -9.73 -39.48
C LEU A 14 5.57 -8.85 -40.12
N GLY A 15 6.34 -8.16 -39.29
CA GLY A 15 7.45 -7.32 -39.75
C GLY A 15 7.04 -5.94 -40.28
N VAL A 16 5.78 -5.53 -40.09
CA VAL A 16 5.26 -4.21 -40.44
C VAL A 16 4.89 -3.50 -39.14
N GLY A 17 5.50 -2.34 -38.86
CA GLY A 17 5.18 -1.52 -37.69
C GLY A 17 3.86 -0.75 -37.85
N PRO A 18 3.29 -0.20 -36.76
CA PRO A 18 2.04 0.58 -36.81
C PRO A 18 2.12 1.78 -37.76
N THR A 19 3.31 2.36 -37.95
CA THR A 19 3.55 3.52 -38.81
C THR A 19 3.76 3.17 -40.29
N ASP A 20 4.07 1.91 -40.61
CA ASP A 20 4.45 1.48 -41.96
C ASP A 20 3.24 1.27 -42.89
N TYR A 21 2.02 1.38 -42.36
CA TYR A 21 0.77 1.26 -43.12
C TYR A 21 0.54 2.43 -44.08
N ALA A 22 1.04 3.62 -43.75
CA ALA A 22 0.84 4.82 -44.58
C ALA A 22 1.67 4.79 -45.88
N ASP A 23 2.77 4.04 -45.90
CA ASP A 23 3.75 4.04 -47.00
C ASP A 23 3.70 2.78 -47.87
N GLY A 24 2.61 1.99 -47.80
CA GLY A 24 2.46 0.77 -48.61
C GLY A 24 3.30 -0.41 -48.12
N GLY A 25 3.56 -0.51 -46.81
CA GLY A 25 4.33 -1.59 -46.18
C GLY A 25 3.73 -3.00 -46.31
N ILE A 26 2.52 -3.13 -46.86
CA ILE A 26 1.90 -4.43 -47.17
C ILE A 26 2.09 -4.73 -48.67
N ASN A 27 2.83 -5.79 -48.95
CA ASN A 27 3.06 -6.30 -50.31
C ASN A 27 2.65 -7.77 -50.42
N ALA A 28 2.77 -8.35 -51.61
CA ALA A 28 2.41 -9.76 -51.86
C ALA A 28 3.27 -10.78 -51.08
N THR A 29 4.40 -10.35 -50.51
CA THR A 29 5.31 -11.18 -49.71
C THR A 29 5.12 -10.99 -48.20
N THR A 30 4.25 -10.07 -47.77
CA THR A 30 3.96 -9.84 -46.36
C THR A 30 3.36 -11.09 -45.75
N MET A 31 3.96 -11.56 -44.64
CA MET A 31 3.43 -12.68 -43.89
C MET A 31 2.36 -12.19 -42.92
N PHE A 32 1.29 -12.95 -42.76
CA PHE A 32 0.21 -12.63 -41.83
C PHE A 32 0.09 -13.71 -40.75
N GLU A 33 -0.04 -13.27 -39.51
CA GLU A 33 -0.51 -14.08 -38.39
C GLU A 33 -2.01 -13.83 -38.24
N ALA A 34 -2.81 -14.88 -38.27
CA ALA A 34 -4.25 -14.81 -37.98
C ALA A 34 -4.59 -15.77 -36.85
N GLY A 35 -5.52 -15.37 -35.99
CA GLY A 35 -5.93 -16.21 -34.88
C GLY A 35 -7.32 -15.86 -34.35
N ARG A 36 -7.83 -16.79 -33.54
CA ARG A 36 -9.11 -16.67 -32.85
C ARG A 36 -8.95 -17.12 -31.41
N CYS A 37 -9.39 -16.28 -30.48
CA CYS A 37 -9.46 -16.58 -29.06
C CYS A 37 -10.90 -16.48 -28.58
N VAL A 38 -11.33 -17.46 -27.78
CA VAL A 38 -12.63 -17.47 -27.13
C VAL A 38 -12.41 -17.19 -25.65
N PHE A 39 -12.99 -16.10 -25.15
CA PHE A 39 -13.05 -15.81 -23.72
C PHE A 39 -14.34 -16.43 -23.17
N TYR A 40 -14.19 -17.28 -22.18
CA TYR A 40 -15.31 -17.94 -21.51
C TYR A 40 -15.10 -17.92 -20.01
N LEU A 41 -16.18 -18.13 -19.27
CA LEU A 41 -16.13 -18.24 -17.82
C LEU A 41 -16.11 -19.70 -17.39
N SER A 42 -15.33 -19.96 -16.35
CA SER A 42 -15.29 -21.26 -15.68
C SER A 42 -15.07 -21.06 -14.19
N VAL A 43 -15.58 -22.01 -13.41
CA VAL A 43 -15.32 -22.10 -11.98
C VAL A 43 -14.27 -23.18 -11.77
N MET A 44 -13.16 -22.80 -11.16
CA MET A 44 -12.03 -23.71 -10.94
C MET A 44 -11.89 -24.06 -9.46
N GLN A 45 -11.65 -25.34 -9.18
CA GLN A 45 -11.16 -25.77 -7.89
C GLN A 45 -9.63 -25.71 -7.91
N ILE A 46 -9.08 -24.83 -7.09
CA ILE A 46 -7.63 -24.61 -6.98
C ILE A 46 -7.12 -25.08 -5.62
N GLN A 47 -5.91 -25.62 -5.62
CA GLN A 47 -5.16 -25.90 -4.41
C GLN A 47 -3.97 -24.96 -4.34
N ALA A 48 -4.08 -23.93 -3.50
CA ALA A 48 -2.97 -23.02 -3.23
C ALA A 48 -2.08 -23.57 -2.12
N ARG A 49 -0.76 -23.43 -2.28
CA ARG A 49 0.25 -23.82 -1.29
C ARG A 49 1.40 -22.81 -1.28
N VAL A 50 1.94 -22.54 -0.10
CA VAL A 50 3.17 -21.74 0.06
C VAL A 50 4.26 -22.60 0.69
N ASN A 51 5.31 -22.87 -0.09
CA ASN A 51 6.49 -23.62 0.34
C ASN A 51 7.73 -22.73 0.22
N ASP A 52 8.46 -22.58 1.32
CA ASP A 52 9.69 -21.78 1.39
C ASP A 52 9.53 -20.33 0.89
N GLY A 53 8.35 -19.74 1.09
CA GLY A 53 8.01 -18.39 0.60
C GLY A 53 7.61 -18.32 -0.88
N VAL A 54 7.55 -19.45 -1.60
CA VAL A 54 7.07 -19.50 -2.98
C VAL A 54 5.60 -19.88 -3.00
N TYR A 55 4.77 -19.03 -3.61
CA TYR A 55 3.35 -19.27 -3.85
C TYR A 55 3.16 -20.16 -5.08
N THR A 56 2.37 -21.22 -4.94
CA THR A 56 2.02 -22.14 -6.02
C THR A 56 0.53 -22.47 -6.00
N GLU A 57 -0.10 -22.53 -7.17
CA GLU A 57 -1.48 -22.96 -7.34
C GLU A 57 -1.53 -24.16 -8.28
N GLU A 58 -2.27 -25.20 -7.88
CA GLU A 58 -2.56 -26.35 -8.71
C GLU A 58 -4.06 -26.40 -9.02
N LYS A 59 -4.42 -26.48 -10.31
CA LYS A 59 -5.81 -26.64 -10.73
C LYS A 59 -6.23 -28.10 -10.56
N LEU A 60 -7.17 -28.36 -9.66
CA LEU A 60 -7.71 -29.70 -9.40
C LEU A 60 -8.83 -30.03 -10.38
N GLN A 61 -9.81 -29.13 -10.50
CA GLN A 61 -11.00 -29.32 -11.32
C GLN A 61 -11.43 -28.01 -11.99
N GLU A 62 -12.14 -28.13 -13.10
CA GLU A 62 -12.71 -26.99 -13.83
C GLU A 62 -14.15 -27.33 -14.23
N TYR A 63 -15.05 -26.39 -13.97
CA TYR A 63 -16.46 -26.52 -14.24
C TYR A 63 -16.94 -25.34 -15.08
N THR A 64 -17.41 -25.63 -16.29
CA THR A 64 -17.76 -24.61 -17.30
C THR A 64 -19.26 -24.55 -17.58
N ASP A 65 -20.06 -25.39 -16.91
CA ASP A 65 -21.44 -25.62 -17.27
C ASP A 65 -22.41 -24.67 -16.52
N VAL A 66 -23.14 -23.86 -17.27
CA VAL A 66 -24.13 -22.92 -16.73
C VAL A 66 -25.49 -23.61 -16.61
N GLN A 67 -26.18 -23.42 -15.49
CA GLN A 67 -27.51 -23.97 -15.25
C GLN A 67 -28.62 -23.12 -15.89
N SER A 68 -28.50 -21.80 -15.78
CA SER A 68 -29.33 -20.84 -16.49
C SER A 68 -28.80 -20.70 -17.92
N ARG A 69 -29.38 -21.48 -18.84
CA ARG A 69 -29.03 -21.46 -20.27
C ARG A 69 -30.13 -20.78 -21.10
N PRO A 70 -29.86 -19.70 -21.85
CA PRO A 70 -30.80 -19.19 -22.84
C PRO A 70 -30.80 -20.11 -24.07
N SER A 71 -31.98 -20.38 -24.62
CA SER A 71 -32.17 -21.06 -25.91
C SER A 71 -32.28 -20.00 -27.01
N PRO A 72 -31.61 -20.11 -28.18
CA PRO A 72 -30.95 -21.30 -28.74
C PRO A 72 -29.41 -21.27 -28.72
N THR A 73 -28.78 -22.44 -28.91
CA THR A 73 -27.31 -22.64 -28.96
C THR A 73 -26.69 -22.30 -30.31
N PRO A 74 -25.71 -21.37 -30.41
CA PRO A 74 -25.14 -21.00 -31.70
C PRO A 74 -23.77 -21.61 -32.04
N LEU A 75 -22.99 -22.17 -31.09
CA LEU A 75 -21.61 -22.60 -31.38
C LEU A 75 -21.20 -23.87 -30.63
N SER A 76 -20.61 -24.84 -31.31
CA SER A 76 -19.93 -25.98 -30.68
C SER A 76 -18.53 -26.12 -31.26
N GLU A 77 -17.53 -26.25 -30.38
CA GLU A 77 -16.13 -26.43 -30.76
C GLU A 77 -15.52 -27.50 -29.84
N ASN A 78 -14.87 -28.52 -30.42
CA ASN A 78 -14.26 -29.65 -29.70
C ASN A 78 -15.17 -30.35 -28.67
N GLY A 79 -16.46 -30.50 -28.97
CA GLY A 79 -17.42 -31.16 -28.09
C GLY A 79 -17.94 -30.29 -26.93
N THR A 80 -17.43 -29.07 -26.78
CA THR A 80 -17.98 -28.06 -25.87
C THR A 80 -19.02 -27.24 -26.61
N ALA A 81 -20.23 -27.16 -26.05
CA ALA A 81 -21.28 -26.30 -26.56
C ALA A 81 -21.21 -24.94 -25.86
N PHE A 82 -21.19 -23.88 -26.64
CA PHE A 82 -21.06 -22.51 -26.19
C PHE A 82 -22.31 -21.70 -26.52
N PHE A 83 -22.58 -20.68 -25.71
CA PHE A 83 -23.63 -19.71 -25.98
C PHE A 83 -23.14 -18.29 -25.66
N PHE A 84 -23.66 -17.31 -26.41
CA PHE A 84 -23.50 -15.90 -26.07
C PHE A 84 -24.71 -15.47 -25.25
N LEU A 85 -24.45 -14.73 -24.17
CA LEU A 85 -25.52 -14.02 -23.48
C LEU A 85 -25.75 -12.70 -24.24
N ASP A 86 -26.96 -12.54 -24.77
CA ASP A 86 -27.38 -11.24 -25.32
C ASP A 86 -27.74 -10.32 -24.15
N ILE A 87 -26.90 -9.30 -23.93
CA ILE A 87 -27.08 -8.31 -22.87
C ILE A 87 -28.15 -7.24 -23.20
N TYR A 88 -28.57 -7.16 -24.47
CA TYR A 88 -29.54 -6.18 -24.97
C TYR A 88 -30.91 -6.79 -25.29
N ALA A 89 -31.00 -8.12 -25.42
CA ALA A 89 -32.29 -8.79 -25.35
C ALA A 89 -32.98 -8.39 -24.04
N ASP A 90 -34.31 -8.17 -24.07
CA ASP A 90 -35.19 -7.74 -22.95
C ASP A 90 -35.20 -8.66 -21.70
N LEU A 91 -34.15 -9.47 -21.50
CA LEU A 91 -33.86 -10.32 -20.37
C LEU A 91 -33.29 -9.50 -19.19
N VAL A 92 -34.09 -8.53 -18.73
CA VAL A 92 -33.81 -7.79 -17.50
C VAL A 92 -33.78 -8.82 -16.36
N ASN A 93 -32.60 -9.05 -15.77
CA ASN A 93 -32.31 -9.97 -14.66
C ASN A 93 -31.87 -11.41 -15.00
N TYR A 94 -31.20 -11.64 -16.14
CA TYR A 94 -30.51 -12.92 -16.31
C TYR A 94 -29.30 -13.04 -15.36
N THR A 95 -29.23 -14.12 -14.57
CA THR A 95 -28.08 -14.42 -13.72
C THR A 95 -27.48 -15.74 -14.19
N LEU A 96 -26.19 -15.73 -14.55
CA LEU A 96 -25.44 -16.93 -14.88
C LEU A 96 -25.10 -17.67 -13.59
N THR A 97 -25.67 -18.86 -13.43
CA THR A 97 -25.51 -19.66 -12.20
C THR A 97 -24.72 -20.92 -12.52
N TYR A 98 -23.63 -21.12 -11.79
CA TYR A 98 -22.76 -22.29 -11.85
C TYR A 98 -22.92 -23.08 -10.57
N LEU A 99 -23.18 -24.38 -10.72
CA LEU A 99 -23.32 -25.36 -9.63
C LEU A 99 -22.20 -26.41 -9.75
N PRO A 100 -20.96 -26.07 -9.39
CA PRO A 100 -19.87 -27.03 -9.45
C PRO A 100 -20.13 -28.23 -8.50
N PRO A 101 -19.76 -29.46 -8.91
CA PRO A 101 -19.97 -30.66 -8.10
C PRO A 101 -18.96 -30.84 -6.96
N PHE A 102 -17.94 -29.99 -6.87
CA PHE A 102 -16.91 -30.10 -5.83
C PHE A 102 -17.38 -29.50 -4.50
N ALA A 103 -17.05 -30.18 -3.39
CA ALA A 103 -17.36 -29.73 -2.04
C ALA A 103 -16.40 -28.61 -1.62
N LEU A 104 -16.93 -27.50 -1.11
CA LEU A 104 -16.14 -26.51 -0.40
C LEU A 104 -15.84 -27.02 1.01
N ASN A 105 -14.61 -26.84 1.48
CA ASN A 105 -14.17 -27.32 2.80
C ASN A 105 -14.76 -26.51 3.98
N SER A 106 -15.64 -25.54 3.72
CA SER A 106 -16.24 -24.68 4.73
C SER A 106 -17.71 -25.06 4.97
N PRO A 107 -18.14 -25.28 6.23
CA PRO A 107 -19.48 -25.75 6.56
C PRO A 107 -20.61 -24.75 6.25
N ASN A 108 -20.30 -23.49 5.90
CA ASN A 108 -21.27 -22.43 5.63
C ASN A 108 -21.23 -21.88 4.19
N THR A 109 -20.42 -22.47 3.30
CA THR A 109 -20.31 -21.96 1.92
C THR A 109 -21.28 -22.64 0.98
N ILE A 110 -22.09 -21.82 0.31
CA ILE A 110 -22.96 -22.23 -0.78
C ILE A 110 -22.07 -22.49 -2.01
N ASN A 111 -22.08 -23.72 -2.56
CA ASN A 111 -21.34 -24.10 -3.78
C ASN A 111 -22.03 -23.52 -5.04
N VAL A 112 -22.31 -22.23 -5.04
CA VAL A 112 -23.00 -21.56 -6.13
C VAL A 112 -22.21 -20.32 -6.49
N PHE A 113 -21.75 -20.27 -7.73
CA PHE A 113 -21.20 -19.04 -8.28
C PHE A 113 -22.25 -18.41 -9.18
N THR A 114 -22.69 -17.20 -8.83
CA THR A 114 -23.66 -16.43 -9.61
C THR A 114 -23.02 -15.19 -10.17
N MET A 115 -23.23 -14.92 -11.45
CA MET A 115 -22.83 -13.68 -12.08
C MET A 115 -24.05 -12.98 -12.67
N THR A 116 -24.32 -11.76 -12.20
CA THR A 116 -25.47 -10.96 -12.65
C THR A 116 -25.27 -10.47 -14.09
N ASN A 117 -26.35 -10.16 -14.79
CA ASN A 117 -26.30 -9.57 -16.15
C ASN A 117 -25.40 -8.32 -16.16
N ASN A 118 -25.52 -7.44 -15.16
CA ASN A 118 -24.67 -6.25 -15.06
C ASN A 118 -23.18 -6.63 -15.00
N MET A 119 -22.78 -7.54 -14.10
CA MET A 119 -21.39 -7.99 -14.02
C MET A 119 -20.91 -8.65 -15.32
N PHE A 120 -21.75 -9.47 -15.96
CA PHE A 120 -21.45 -10.03 -17.27
C PHE A 120 -21.17 -8.93 -18.29
N GLY A 121 -22.08 -7.95 -18.40
CA GLY A 121 -21.97 -6.83 -19.32
C GLY A 121 -20.73 -5.97 -19.09
N GLN A 122 -20.36 -5.74 -17.82
CA GLN A 122 -19.11 -5.04 -17.47
C GLN A 122 -17.90 -5.79 -18.00
N ILE A 123 -17.78 -7.09 -17.71
CA ILE A 123 -16.63 -7.91 -18.12
C ILE A 123 -16.60 -8.09 -19.65
N SER A 124 -17.74 -8.35 -20.28
CA SER A 124 -17.82 -8.53 -21.74
C SER A 124 -17.53 -7.23 -22.48
N SER A 125 -17.92 -6.06 -21.93
CA SER A 125 -17.64 -4.76 -22.55
C SER A 125 -16.15 -4.51 -22.77
N LEU A 126 -15.29 -5.07 -21.92
CA LEU A 126 -13.83 -5.02 -22.08
C LEU A 126 -13.42 -5.59 -23.45
N ILE A 127 -14.08 -6.65 -23.90
CA ILE A 127 -13.73 -7.39 -25.11
C ILE A 127 -14.48 -6.84 -26.34
N TRP A 128 -15.70 -6.32 -26.15
CA TRP A 128 -16.59 -5.90 -27.24
C TRP A 128 -16.36 -4.46 -27.70
N ASN A 129 -15.73 -3.62 -26.88
CA ASN A 129 -15.44 -2.24 -27.28
C ASN A 129 -14.47 -2.24 -28.47
N SER A 130 -14.74 -1.42 -29.49
CA SER A 130 -13.90 -1.29 -30.68
C SER A 130 -12.45 -0.90 -30.37
N ASN A 131 -12.20 -0.40 -29.15
CA ASN A 131 -10.88 -0.02 -28.67
C ASN A 131 -10.19 -1.08 -27.80
N PHE A 132 -10.74 -2.29 -27.69
CA PHE A 132 -10.10 -3.40 -26.98
C PHE A 132 -8.67 -3.67 -27.52
N LEU A 133 -8.51 -3.62 -28.85
CA LEU A 133 -7.20 -3.76 -29.51
C LEU A 133 -6.28 -2.55 -29.28
N ASN A 134 -6.85 -1.38 -28.96
CA ASN A 134 -6.16 -0.13 -28.67
C ASN A 134 -5.95 0.09 -27.16
N GLY A 135 -6.23 -0.93 -26.33
CA GLY A 135 -5.99 -0.89 -24.88
C GLY A 135 -6.87 0.11 -24.12
N MET A 136 -7.84 0.76 -24.77
CA MET A 136 -8.76 1.66 -24.09
C MET A 136 -9.92 0.87 -23.50
N ILE A 137 -9.99 0.88 -22.18
CA ILE A 137 -11.10 0.31 -21.42
C ILE A 137 -12.03 1.47 -21.05
N ASN A 138 -13.06 1.67 -21.87
CA ASN A 138 -14.11 2.64 -21.58
C ASN A 138 -15.29 1.90 -20.94
N VAL A 139 -15.40 1.99 -19.62
CA VAL A 139 -16.61 1.59 -18.89
C VAL A 139 -17.63 2.71 -19.05
N ALA A 140 -18.55 2.56 -20.00
CA ALA A 140 -19.67 3.49 -20.15
C ALA A 140 -20.97 2.80 -19.72
N TYR A 141 -21.46 3.10 -18.51
CA TYR A 141 -22.91 3.27 -18.29
C TYR A 141 -23.21 4.20 -17.11
N SER A 142 -24.23 5.02 -17.31
CA SER A 142 -24.76 6.02 -16.39
C SER A 142 -25.34 5.38 -15.13
N GLY A 143 -24.64 5.48 -14.00
CA GLY A 143 -25.26 5.11 -12.71
C GLY A 143 -24.31 4.54 -11.66
N GLY A 144 -23.22 5.24 -11.35
CA GLY A 144 -22.66 5.32 -9.99
C GLY A 144 -22.13 4.05 -9.27
N ALA A 145 -22.18 2.85 -9.85
CA ALA A 145 -21.59 1.66 -9.24
C ALA A 145 -20.18 1.42 -9.80
N ALA A 146 -19.21 1.23 -8.90
CA ALA A 146 -17.79 1.03 -9.19
C ALA A 146 -17.56 0.03 -10.33
N GLY A 147 -17.23 0.55 -11.52
CA GLY A 147 -16.74 -0.24 -12.62
C GLY A 147 -15.30 -0.71 -12.35
N LEU A 148 -14.91 -1.81 -12.97
CA LEU A 148 -13.53 -2.30 -12.95
C LEU A 148 -12.65 -1.25 -13.65
N ALA A 149 -11.99 -0.38 -12.88
CA ALA A 149 -11.13 0.66 -13.40
C ALA A 149 -9.71 0.11 -13.59
N LEU A 150 -9.43 -0.39 -14.79
CA LEU A 150 -8.06 -0.74 -15.17
C LEU A 150 -7.30 0.55 -15.49
N ASN A 151 -6.58 1.07 -14.50
CA ASN A 151 -5.76 2.28 -14.61
C ASN A 151 -4.56 2.07 -15.54
N GLY A 152 -4.80 2.09 -16.86
CA GLY A 152 -3.79 2.20 -17.90
C GLY A 152 -3.56 3.67 -18.25
N LYS A 153 -2.29 4.08 -18.40
CA LYS A 153 -1.89 5.45 -18.73
C LYS A 153 -2.33 5.80 -20.17
N THR A 154 -3.40 6.58 -20.31
CA THR A 154 -3.98 7.03 -21.59
C THR A 154 -3.26 8.25 -22.18
N THR A 155 -1.93 8.22 -22.25
CA THR A 155 -1.22 9.21 -23.07
C THR A 155 -1.26 8.74 -24.51
N ASN A 156 -1.70 9.60 -25.44
CA ASN A 156 -1.83 9.57 -26.92
C ASN A 156 -1.05 8.55 -27.80
N GLU A 157 -0.25 7.68 -27.23
CA GLU A 157 0.16 6.40 -27.78
C GLU A 157 -0.96 5.41 -27.44
N ASP A 158 -1.94 5.29 -28.33
CA ASP A 158 -2.96 4.25 -28.23
C ASP A 158 -2.25 2.93 -27.96
N LEU A 159 -2.47 2.38 -26.77
CA LEU A 159 -1.84 1.14 -26.30
C LEU A 159 -2.37 0.00 -27.18
N LEU A 160 -1.77 -0.16 -28.34
CA LEU A 160 -1.90 -1.27 -29.27
C LEU A 160 -1.33 -2.54 -28.61
N LEU A 161 -1.63 -2.80 -27.34
CA LEU A 161 -0.99 -3.78 -26.46
C LEU A 161 -1.05 -5.19 -27.04
N LEU A 162 -2.11 -5.50 -27.79
CA LEU A 162 -2.26 -6.75 -28.52
C LEU A 162 -1.55 -6.73 -29.89
N TYR A 163 -1.50 -5.58 -30.56
CA TYR A 163 -0.84 -5.45 -31.86
C TYR A 163 0.69 -5.36 -31.72
N GLU A 164 1.20 -4.69 -30.70
CA GLU A 164 2.62 -4.62 -30.32
C GLU A 164 3.10 -5.91 -29.64
N ALA A 165 2.19 -6.76 -29.17
CA ALA A 165 2.58 -8.04 -28.58
C ALA A 165 3.34 -8.89 -29.62
N ASN A 166 4.53 -9.34 -29.23
CA ASN A 166 5.31 -10.34 -29.98
C ASN A 166 4.59 -11.70 -30.06
N ASN A 167 3.68 -11.98 -29.12
CA ASN A 167 2.86 -13.18 -29.10
C ASN A 167 1.46 -12.83 -28.58
N ILE A 168 0.52 -12.67 -29.51
CA ILE A 168 -0.86 -12.25 -29.22
C ILE A 168 -1.55 -13.29 -28.34
N THR A 169 -1.33 -14.57 -28.61
CA THR A 169 -1.90 -15.67 -27.81
C THR A 169 -1.47 -15.57 -26.34
N ARG A 170 -0.18 -15.28 -26.08
CA ARG A 170 0.33 -15.08 -24.72
C ARG A 170 -0.24 -13.83 -24.07
N ALA A 171 -0.37 -12.74 -24.82
CA ALA A 171 -0.99 -11.50 -24.31
C ALA A 171 -2.46 -11.74 -23.91
N MET A 172 -3.23 -12.47 -24.73
CA MET A 172 -4.61 -12.85 -24.40
C MET A 172 -4.70 -13.75 -23.16
N LYS A 173 -3.78 -14.72 -23.00
CA LYS A 173 -3.69 -15.55 -21.79
C LYS A 173 -3.39 -14.72 -20.54
N ASN A 174 -2.44 -13.79 -20.64
CA ASN A 174 -2.09 -12.90 -19.55
C ASN A 174 -3.28 -11.99 -19.18
N LEU A 175 -4.03 -11.49 -20.16
CA LEU A 175 -5.24 -10.70 -19.92
C LEU A 175 -6.30 -11.52 -19.16
N ALA A 176 -6.59 -12.75 -19.61
CA ALA A 176 -7.53 -13.63 -18.91
C ALA A 176 -7.10 -13.91 -17.46
N GLN A 177 -5.80 -14.14 -17.25
CA GLN A 177 -5.22 -14.32 -15.92
C GLN A 177 -5.36 -13.05 -15.07
N TYR A 178 -5.18 -11.86 -15.67
CA TYR A 178 -5.34 -10.58 -14.99
C TYR A 178 -6.80 -10.37 -14.54
N ILE A 179 -7.77 -10.55 -15.43
CA ILE A 179 -9.21 -10.46 -15.10
C ILE A 179 -9.55 -11.41 -13.95
N THR A 180 -9.03 -12.65 -14.00
CA THR A 180 -9.25 -13.64 -12.94
C THR A 180 -8.64 -13.20 -11.61
N THR A 181 -7.47 -12.57 -11.64
CA THR A 181 -6.78 -12.08 -10.44
C THR A 181 -7.57 -10.95 -9.79
N GLU A 182 -8.05 -9.98 -10.57
CA GLU A 182 -8.88 -8.88 -10.07
C GLU A 182 -10.21 -9.37 -9.49
N MET A 183 -10.88 -10.30 -10.19
CA MET A 183 -12.12 -10.91 -9.71
C MET A 183 -11.94 -11.62 -8.35
N ARG A 184 -10.73 -12.17 -8.10
CA ARG A 184 -10.39 -12.75 -6.80
C ARG A 184 -10.07 -11.65 -5.78
N ALA A 185 -9.30 -10.63 -6.13
CA ALA A 185 -8.85 -9.60 -5.19
C ALA A 185 -10.00 -8.74 -4.59
N ALA A 186 -11.09 -8.55 -5.33
CA ALA A 186 -12.20 -7.68 -4.93
C ALA A 186 -12.80 -7.94 -3.54
N GLU A 187 -12.74 -9.18 -3.03
CA GLU A 187 -13.23 -9.51 -1.69
C GLU A 187 -12.30 -9.00 -0.58
N SER A 188 -10.99 -8.96 -0.84
CA SER A 188 -10.00 -8.44 0.11
C SER A 188 -10.03 -6.91 0.21
N GLU A 189 -10.30 -6.19 -0.89
CA GLU A 189 -10.45 -4.73 -0.88
C GLU A 189 -11.63 -4.26 0.00
N ASN A 190 -12.73 -5.00 -0.01
CA ASN A 190 -13.88 -4.70 0.85
C ASN A 190 -13.54 -4.86 2.34
N LEU A 191 -12.51 -5.65 2.72
CA LEU A 191 -12.12 -5.87 4.10
C LEU A 191 -11.14 -4.82 4.63
N GLU A 192 -10.35 -4.16 3.77
CA GLU A 192 -9.55 -2.99 4.15
C GLU A 192 -10.43 -1.86 4.71
N GLN A 193 -11.64 -1.71 4.16
CA GLN A 193 -12.62 -0.75 4.66
C GLN A 193 -13.11 -1.06 6.10
N TYR A 194 -12.97 -2.31 6.57
CA TYR A 194 -13.49 -2.77 7.86
C TYR A 194 -12.44 -3.08 8.94
N ASN A 195 -11.16 -2.71 8.77
CA ASN A 195 -10.10 -2.87 9.79
C ASN A 195 -9.90 -4.32 10.30
N THR A 196 -10.43 -5.32 9.61
CA THR A 196 -10.13 -6.74 9.82
C THR A 196 -9.12 -7.16 8.75
N SER A 197 -8.19 -8.07 9.06
CA SER A 197 -7.21 -8.69 8.15
C SER A 197 -7.21 -8.18 6.69
N MET A 198 -6.08 -7.63 6.20
CA MET A 198 -5.93 -7.13 4.81
C MET A 198 -6.19 -8.19 3.71
N VAL A 199 -6.44 -9.45 4.09
CA VAL A 199 -6.75 -10.56 3.20
C VAL A 199 -7.98 -11.27 3.73
N ALA A 200 -8.94 -11.54 2.85
CA ALA A 200 -10.13 -12.31 3.16
C ALA A 200 -9.77 -13.72 3.67
N GLN A 201 -10.48 -14.22 4.68
CA GLN A 201 -10.11 -15.46 5.37
C GLN A 201 -10.18 -16.68 4.45
N ASP A 202 -11.08 -16.66 3.48
CA ASP A 202 -11.23 -17.63 2.40
C ASP A 202 -10.10 -17.54 1.36
N GLN A 203 -9.40 -16.42 1.29
CA GLN A 203 -8.23 -16.18 0.44
C GLN A 203 -6.91 -16.41 1.16
N ALA A 204 -6.95 -16.63 2.47
CA ALA A 204 -5.76 -16.97 3.25
C ALA A 204 -5.30 -18.39 2.91
N VAL A 205 -4.04 -18.51 2.50
CA VAL A 205 -3.44 -19.79 2.13
C VAL A 205 -2.56 -20.29 3.26
N LEU A 206 -2.78 -21.53 3.69
CA LEU A 206 -1.90 -22.19 4.66
C LEU A 206 -0.54 -22.47 4.01
N GLY A 207 0.52 -22.03 4.66
CA GLY A 207 1.88 -22.37 4.23
C GLY A 207 2.97 -21.83 5.16
N LYS A 208 4.22 -22.06 4.75
CA LYS A 208 5.41 -21.64 5.50
C LYS A 208 6.12 -20.53 4.74
N VAL A 209 6.29 -19.40 5.40
CA VAL A 209 7.00 -18.23 4.86
C VAL A 209 8.20 -17.88 5.72
N TRP A 210 9.27 -17.41 5.08
CA TRP A 210 10.40 -16.82 5.77
C TRP A 210 10.00 -15.43 6.28
N THR A 211 10.02 -15.25 7.59
CA THR A 211 9.80 -13.93 8.20
C THR A 211 11.14 -13.31 8.57
N GLN A 212 11.36 -12.06 8.17
CA GLN A 212 12.55 -11.32 8.56
C GLN A 212 12.44 -10.98 10.05
N LYS A 213 13.17 -11.72 10.89
CA LYS A 213 13.36 -11.32 12.29
C LYS A 213 14.47 -10.28 12.37
N GLN A 214 14.15 -9.11 12.91
CA GLN A 214 15.14 -8.11 13.25
C GLN A 214 15.88 -8.57 14.51
N PHE A 215 17.19 -8.82 14.38
CA PHE A 215 18.06 -9.09 15.52
C PHE A 215 18.78 -7.79 15.90
N VAL A 216 18.39 -7.20 17.02
CA VAL A 216 19.09 -6.03 17.57
C VAL A 216 20.25 -6.51 18.44
N SER A 217 21.47 -6.40 17.93
CA SER A 217 22.67 -6.66 18.71
C SER A 217 23.07 -5.41 19.49
N VAL A 218 22.73 -5.36 20.78
CA VAL A 218 23.14 -4.26 21.66
C VAL A 218 24.64 -4.36 21.98
N ARG A 219 25.42 -3.36 21.55
CA ARG A 219 26.84 -3.24 21.89
C ARG A 219 27.02 -2.53 23.23
N TRP A 220 26.98 -3.28 24.32
CA TRP A 220 27.07 -2.75 25.70
C TRP A 220 28.27 -1.84 25.98
N ALA A 221 29.41 -2.04 25.29
CA ALA A 221 30.59 -1.19 25.42
C ALA A 221 30.31 0.29 25.09
N TRP A 222 29.39 0.57 24.16
CA TRP A 222 29.02 1.93 23.76
C TRP A 222 28.08 2.60 24.78
N LEU A 223 27.34 1.80 25.55
CA LEU A 223 26.47 2.29 26.64
C LEU A 223 27.24 2.53 27.94
N ALA A 224 28.41 1.91 28.10
CA ALA A 224 29.23 2.07 29.30
C ALA A 224 29.74 3.52 29.48
N LEU A 225 30.13 4.19 28.40
CA LEU A 225 30.64 5.57 28.44
C LEU A 225 29.60 6.61 28.90
N PRO A 226 28.40 6.70 28.29
CA PRO A 226 27.38 7.62 28.77
C PRO A 226 26.89 7.26 30.17
N ALA A 227 26.81 5.98 30.52
CA ALA A 227 26.46 5.55 31.88
C ALA A 227 27.52 5.99 32.92
N ALA A 228 28.80 5.85 32.60
CA ALA A 228 29.89 6.31 33.46
C ALA A 228 29.88 7.83 33.61
N LEU A 229 29.62 8.58 32.52
CA LEU A 229 29.48 10.04 32.55
C LEU A 229 28.36 10.48 33.49
N VAL A 230 27.18 9.86 33.41
CA VAL A 230 26.06 10.14 34.31
C VAL A 230 26.40 9.79 35.76
N GLY A 231 27.10 8.67 35.99
CA GLY A 231 27.55 8.30 37.34
C GLY A 231 28.53 9.33 37.92
N LEU A 232 29.49 9.77 37.12
CA LEU A 232 30.53 10.71 37.54
C LEU A 232 29.96 12.11 37.79
N THR A 233 29.02 12.57 36.96
CA THR A 233 28.32 13.85 37.19
C THR A 233 27.46 13.80 38.45
N LEU A 234 26.76 12.69 38.70
CA LEU A 234 26.00 12.49 39.94
C LEU A 234 26.93 12.52 41.17
N CYS A 235 28.06 11.83 41.12
CA CYS A 235 29.05 11.85 42.18
C CYS A 235 29.60 13.25 42.44
N LEU A 236 29.99 13.99 41.38
CA LEU A 236 30.46 15.37 41.51
C LEU A 236 29.39 16.27 42.13
N PHE A 237 28.14 16.14 41.68
CA PHE A 237 27.02 16.90 42.22
C PHE A 237 26.84 16.65 43.72
N ILE A 238 26.87 15.39 44.16
CA ILE A 238 26.79 15.03 45.58
C ILE A 238 27.95 15.64 46.37
N VAL A 239 29.19 15.53 45.86
CA VAL A 239 30.37 16.11 46.51
C VAL A 239 30.24 17.63 46.65
N VAL A 240 29.76 18.30 45.61
CA VAL A 240 29.49 19.75 45.63
C VAL A 240 28.43 20.07 46.67
N CYS A 241 27.29 19.38 46.69
CA CYS A 241 26.24 19.60 47.71
C CYS A 241 26.77 19.42 49.14
N LEU A 242 27.59 18.38 49.39
CA LEU A 242 28.16 18.12 50.71
C LEU A 242 29.19 19.16 51.13
N LYS A 243 30.06 19.61 50.22
CA LYS A 243 31.06 20.66 50.49
C LYS A 243 30.39 22.02 50.69
N THR A 244 29.42 22.37 49.85
CA THR A 244 28.65 23.60 49.96
C THR A 244 27.81 23.64 51.25
N LYS A 245 27.35 22.49 51.78
CA LYS A 245 26.66 22.46 53.08
C LYS A 245 27.54 22.91 54.25
N ASN A 246 28.84 22.66 54.19
CA ASN A 246 29.78 23.00 55.28
C ASN A 246 30.45 24.37 55.10
N SER A 247 30.36 24.97 53.91
CA SER A 247 30.79 26.35 53.68
C SER A 247 29.56 27.25 53.84
N ALA A 248 29.60 28.21 54.75
CA ALA A 248 28.54 29.21 54.93
C ALA A 248 28.48 30.22 53.76
N VAL A 249 28.58 29.72 52.52
CA VAL A 249 28.36 30.50 51.31
C VAL A 249 26.84 30.68 51.23
N GLY A 250 26.39 31.90 51.54
CA GLY A 250 24.99 32.29 51.45
C GLY A 250 24.40 31.84 50.11
N ALA A 251 23.13 31.44 50.15
CA ALA A 251 22.46 30.78 49.04
C ALA A 251 22.79 31.44 47.68
N TRP A 252 23.52 30.70 46.85
CA TRP A 252 23.65 30.75 45.38
C TRP A 252 22.38 31.04 44.56
N THR A 253 21.25 31.41 45.18
CA THR A 253 20.00 31.78 44.53
C THR A 253 19.95 33.23 44.03
N SER A 254 20.89 34.10 44.40
CA SER A 254 20.92 35.46 43.87
C SER A 254 22.14 35.66 42.99
N ASN A 255 21.86 35.82 41.68
CA ASN A 255 22.76 36.35 40.68
C ASN A 255 23.68 37.41 41.33
N PRO A 256 25.01 37.22 41.35
CA PRO A 256 25.92 38.16 42.02
C PRO A 256 25.78 39.58 41.45
N LEU A 257 25.29 39.67 40.22
CA LEU A 257 24.94 40.90 39.54
C LEU A 257 23.76 41.65 40.21
N THR A 258 22.78 40.95 40.75
CA THR A 258 21.62 41.57 41.42
C THR A 258 22.04 42.26 42.72
N VAL A 259 22.98 41.68 43.48
CA VAL A 259 23.56 42.33 44.66
C VAL A 259 24.38 43.56 44.26
N LEU A 260 25.09 43.51 43.13
CA LEU A 260 25.86 44.63 42.59
C LEU A 260 24.96 45.81 42.19
N PHE A 261 23.81 45.52 41.56
CA PHE A 261 22.92 46.56 41.03
C PHE A 261 21.82 47.03 42.00
N HIS A 262 21.38 46.20 42.95
CA HIS A 262 20.26 46.51 43.86
C HIS A 262 20.64 46.50 45.35
N GLY A 263 21.90 46.23 45.70
CA GLY A 263 22.36 46.27 47.08
C GLY A 263 22.47 47.69 47.63
N ARG A 264 21.41 48.18 48.29
CA ARG A 264 21.52 49.40 49.12
C ARG A 264 22.21 49.05 50.45
N VAL A 265 23.33 49.71 50.73
CA VAL A 265 24.02 49.61 52.02
C VAL A 265 23.15 50.27 53.10
N LEU A 266 22.54 49.44 53.95
CA LEU A 266 21.63 49.89 55.01
C LEU A 266 22.44 50.12 56.29
N GLY A 267 22.94 51.35 56.41
CA GLY A 267 23.66 51.87 57.56
C GLY A 267 24.19 53.24 57.17
N GLY A 268 23.56 54.30 57.67
CA GLY A 268 23.74 55.67 57.22
C GLY A 268 25.20 56.05 56.99
N LEU A 269 25.58 56.17 55.71
CA LEU A 269 26.78 56.87 55.26
C LEU A 269 26.54 58.38 55.38
N GLY A 270 26.26 58.83 56.61
CA GLY A 270 26.05 60.23 56.92
C GLY A 270 27.34 61.04 56.99
N ASP A 271 28.52 60.42 57.09
CA ASP A 271 29.77 61.18 57.22
C ASP A 271 31.07 60.36 57.00
N PHE A 272 31.19 59.58 55.91
CA PHE A 272 32.44 58.81 55.69
C PHE A 272 33.05 59.03 54.30
N ARG A 273 34.18 59.73 54.28
CA ARG A 273 35.03 59.98 53.10
C ARG A 273 35.81 58.72 52.72
N LEU A 274 35.55 58.21 51.52
CA LEU A 274 36.25 57.09 50.85
C LEU A 274 37.76 57.33 50.67
N ASP A 275 38.20 58.56 50.87
CA ASP A 275 39.56 59.08 50.75
C ASP A 275 40.55 58.45 51.77
N THR A 276 40.03 57.73 52.77
CA THR A 276 40.78 57.29 53.95
C THR A 276 41.20 55.81 53.93
N LEU A 277 40.74 55.01 52.96
CA LEU A 277 41.06 53.59 52.85
C LEU A 277 42.11 53.39 51.74
N LYS A 278 43.39 53.33 52.10
CA LYS A 278 44.50 53.25 51.13
C LYS A 278 45.01 51.82 50.91
N THR A 279 44.60 50.86 51.73
CA THR A 279 45.18 49.52 51.74
C THR A 279 44.13 48.43 51.54
N GLY A 280 44.42 47.43 50.71
CA GLY A 280 43.46 46.36 50.37
C GLY A 280 43.00 45.53 51.57
N GLU A 281 43.82 45.43 52.61
CA GLU A 281 43.48 44.73 53.85
C GLU A 281 42.41 45.47 54.67
N GLU A 282 42.45 46.80 54.66
CA GLU A 282 41.45 47.66 55.33
C GLU A 282 40.10 47.61 54.59
N MET A 283 40.14 47.54 53.25
CA MET A 283 38.93 47.34 52.43
C MET A 283 38.30 45.96 52.68
N ASN A 284 39.11 44.91 52.82
CA ASN A 284 38.61 43.55 53.06
C ASN A 284 37.98 43.42 54.46
N LYS A 285 38.63 43.99 55.49
CA LYS A 285 38.12 44.02 56.86
C LYS A 285 36.85 44.86 57.00
N PHE A 286 36.67 45.86 56.13
CA PHE A 286 35.44 46.63 56.04
C PHE A 286 34.33 45.83 55.35
N ALA A 287 34.62 45.16 54.24
CA ALA A 287 33.66 44.33 53.51
C ALA A 287 33.06 43.23 54.40
N GLU A 288 33.85 42.66 55.31
CA GLU A 288 33.41 41.66 56.28
C GLU A 288 32.36 42.19 57.29
N LYS A 289 32.32 43.51 57.52
CA LYS A 289 31.37 44.17 58.43
C LYS A 289 30.11 44.68 57.75
N VAL A 290 30.10 44.83 56.43
CA VAL A 290 28.94 45.37 55.69
C VAL A 290 27.93 44.26 55.44
N ARG A 291 26.79 44.32 56.13
CA ARG A 291 25.64 43.44 55.86
C ARG A 291 24.71 44.13 54.86
N VAL A 292 24.57 43.55 53.67
CA VAL A 292 23.62 44.02 52.65
C VAL A 292 22.32 43.22 52.78
N ARG A 293 21.18 43.91 52.75
CA ARG A 293 19.86 43.28 52.69
C ARG A 293 19.29 43.56 51.32
N VAL A 294 18.99 42.52 50.55
CA VAL A 294 18.28 42.66 49.27
C VAL A 294 16.80 42.76 49.62
N THR A 295 16.19 43.90 49.34
CA THR A 295 14.73 44.04 49.39
C THR A 295 14.16 43.51 48.08
N GLU A 296 13.30 42.51 48.16
CA GLU A 296 12.44 42.12 47.04
C GLU A 296 11.47 43.27 46.78
N GLU A 297 11.66 44.00 45.68
CA GLU A 297 10.58 44.76 45.06
C GLU A 297 9.72 43.78 44.27
N ILE A 298 8.41 43.84 44.52
CA ILE A 298 7.35 43.08 43.85
C ILE A 298 7.26 43.49 42.38
#